data_AF-A0A1B6ESU6-F1
#
_entry.id   AF-A0A1B6ESU6-F1
#
_cell.length_a   1.000
_cell.length_b   1.000
_cell.length_c   1.000
_cell.angle_alpha   90.00
_cell.angle_beta   90.00
_cell.angle_gamma   90.00
#
_symmetry.space_group_name_H-M   'P 1'
#
loop_
_entity.id
_entity.type
_entity.pdbx_description
1 polymer ?
#
loop_
_entity_poly.entity_id
_entity_poly.type
_entity_poly.pdbx_seq_one_letter_code
_entity_poly.pdbx_strand_id
1 'polypeptide(L)'
;LTRLAELEPNNPALAEERKNLNVLKCHEEDVKKAFDKKDYRRVVYYLDRSLDVAPACTRLKVLKAECLAYLGRYQEAQELANDIVSADQTNADAIYVRGMCLYYQDNVERAFSHFQHVLKLAPDHKKAIDIYKKARKIKDLKEQGNEAFNSGKLAEAYSLYSEALTIDPNNISTNSKLHSNRATVSYKLGRLNEAVTDCTAALNLDSKYQKALLRRAKCYMDLEQFEEAVQDYEKVCNLDKSRENKRLLADAKFALKRSKRKDYYKILGVERNASTDDIKKAYRKRALVHHPDRHANASDGEKKEQEKKFKEVGEAYGILSDPKKRARYDNGQDMDEGFDISNDIDPNNVFQAFFGDQSAGGFNFGGGQFPGGFTFHFQ
;
A
#
# COMPACT_ATOMS: atom_id res chain seq x y z
N LEU A 1 16.20 28.42 48.23
CA LEU A 1 17.56 27.99 48.65
C LEU A 1 18.37 29.11 49.29
N THR A 2 18.53 30.29 48.66
CA THR A 2 19.26 31.42 49.27
C THR A 2 18.71 31.81 50.64
N ARG A 3 17.39 32.04 50.72
CA ARG A 3 16.69 32.34 51.98
C ARG A 3 16.78 31.21 53.03
N LEU A 4 16.80 29.94 52.59
CA LEU A 4 16.96 28.80 53.49
C LEU A 4 18.41 28.71 54.02
N ALA A 5 19.38 29.05 53.19
CA ALA A 5 20.80 29.10 53.59
C ALA A 5 21.09 30.29 54.52
N GLU A 6 20.34 31.38 54.43
CA GLU A 6 20.43 32.51 55.35
C GLU A 6 19.81 32.20 56.72
N LEU A 7 18.67 31.49 56.73
CA LEU A 7 17.95 31.15 57.97
C LEU A 7 18.54 29.94 58.69
N GLU A 8 18.98 28.92 57.95
CA GLU A 8 19.50 27.66 58.48
C GLU A 8 20.73 27.18 57.70
N PRO A 9 21.89 27.85 57.86
CA PRO A 9 23.09 27.58 57.06
C PRO A 9 23.63 26.15 57.19
N ASN A 10 23.36 25.47 58.30
CA ASN A 10 23.79 24.09 58.57
C ASN A 10 22.71 23.04 58.23
N ASN A 11 21.62 23.42 57.57
CA ASN A 11 20.56 22.47 57.21
C ASN A 11 21.10 21.43 56.19
N PRO A 12 21.11 20.13 56.52
CA PRO A 12 21.69 19.10 55.65
C PRO A 12 20.95 18.96 54.31
N ALA A 13 19.69 19.38 54.23
CA ALA A 13 18.92 19.38 52.99
C ALA A 13 19.45 20.40 51.96
N LEU A 14 20.16 21.45 52.38
CA LEU A 14 20.69 22.48 51.46
C LEU A 14 21.65 21.91 50.42
N ALA A 15 22.47 20.93 50.79
CA ALA A 15 23.42 20.31 49.87
C ALA A 15 22.69 19.50 48.79
N GLU A 16 21.74 18.65 49.20
CA GLU A 16 20.96 17.83 48.26
C GLU A 16 20.06 18.70 47.38
N GLU A 17 19.41 19.73 47.93
CA GLU A 17 18.58 20.64 47.15
C GLU A 17 19.38 21.47 46.13
N ARG A 18 20.62 21.87 46.46
CA ARG A 18 21.52 22.53 45.48
C ARG A 18 21.90 21.59 44.34
N LYS A 19 22.19 20.33 44.66
CA LYS A 19 22.48 19.28 43.68
C LYS A 19 21.26 19.04 42.78
N ASN A 20 20.07 18.89 43.36
CA ASN A 20 18.81 18.76 42.66
C ASN A 20 18.54 19.93 41.71
N LEU A 21 18.74 21.17 42.18
CA LEU A 21 18.61 22.36 41.34
C LEU A 21 19.60 22.36 40.16
N ASN A 22 20.84 21.93 40.37
CA ASN A 22 21.83 21.84 39.30
C ASN A 22 21.44 20.77 38.26
N VAL A 23 20.95 19.61 38.71
CA VAL A 23 20.43 18.57 37.81
C VAL A 23 19.27 19.10 36.97
N LEU A 24 18.31 19.80 37.59
CA LEU A 24 17.17 20.40 36.88
C LEU A 24 17.60 21.43 35.84
N LYS A 25 18.61 22.27 36.13
CA LYS A 25 19.16 23.24 35.16
C LYS A 25 19.81 22.54 33.96
N CYS A 26 20.62 21.51 34.21
CA CYS A 26 21.22 20.73 33.13
C CYS A 26 20.14 20.08 32.24
N HIS A 27 19.12 19.47 32.86
CA HIS A 27 18.01 18.90 32.10
C HIS A 27 17.21 19.95 31.33
N GLU A 28 17.01 21.17 31.87
CA GLU A 28 16.28 22.24 31.17
C GLU A 28 16.99 22.66 29.88
N GLU A 29 18.33 22.75 29.89
CA GLU A 29 19.11 22.99 28.67
C GLU A 29 18.98 21.86 27.66
N ASP A 30 19.06 20.61 28.12
CA ASP A 30 18.95 19.43 27.26
C ASP A 30 17.54 19.27 26.67
N VAL A 31 16.50 19.56 27.47
CA VAL A 31 15.10 19.64 27.04
C VAL A 31 14.98 20.68 25.94
N LYS A 32 15.53 21.89 26.13
CA LYS A 32 15.46 22.94 25.11
C LYS A 32 16.15 22.52 23.81
N LYS A 33 17.39 22.00 23.89
CA LYS A 33 18.14 21.51 22.72
C LYS A 33 17.41 20.39 21.98
N ALA A 34 16.80 19.46 22.70
CA ALA A 34 16.04 18.36 22.10
C ALA A 34 14.72 18.85 21.50
N PHE A 35 14.04 19.79 22.16
CA PHE A 35 12.80 20.38 21.68
C PHE A 35 12.99 21.17 20.39
N ASP A 36 14.07 21.96 20.29
CA ASP A 36 14.43 22.69 19.07
C ASP A 36 14.69 21.75 17.88
N LYS A 37 15.23 20.55 18.16
CA LYS A 37 15.44 19.48 17.18
C LYS A 37 14.18 18.64 16.91
N LYS A 38 13.06 18.93 17.60
CA LYS A 38 11.82 18.14 17.59
C LYS A 38 12.03 16.67 18.00
N ASP A 39 13.08 16.39 18.78
CA ASP A 39 13.32 15.08 19.36
C ASP A 39 12.51 14.95 20.66
N TYR A 40 11.19 14.82 20.51
CA TYR A 40 10.27 14.74 21.64
C TYR A 40 10.50 13.50 22.51
N ARG A 41 11.15 12.44 21.97
CA ARG A 41 11.52 11.26 22.76
C ARG A 41 12.59 11.61 23.79
N ARG A 42 13.65 12.32 23.38
CA ARG A 42 14.67 12.82 24.31
C ARG A 42 14.09 13.84 25.28
N VAL A 43 13.19 14.71 24.84
CA VAL A 43 12.51 15.65 25.74
C VAL A 43 11.79 14.92 26.86
N VAL A 44 10.94 13.93 26.53
CA VAL A 44 10.22 13.14 27.55
C VAL A 44 11.18 12.45 28.51
N TYR A 45 12.27 11.88 28.02
CA TYR A 45 13.29 11.24 28.86
C TYR A 45 13.92 12.18 29.90
N TYR A 46 14.26 13.41 29.51
CA TYR A 46 14.80 14.39 30.46
C TYR A 46 13.71 14.94 31.40
N LEU A 47 12.47 15.06 30.94
CA LEU A 47 11.34 15.48 31.77
C LEU A 47 11.00 14.43 32.83
N ASP A 48 11.06 13.14 32.52
CA ASP A 48 10.86 12.05 33.48
C ASP A 48 11.85 12.18 34.65
N ARG A 49 13.14 12.31 34.35
CA ARG A 49 14.17 12.50 35.38
C ARG A 49 14.04 13.80 36.15
N SER A 50 13.55 14.85 35.49
CA SER A 50 13.27 16.11 36.16
C SER A 50 12.09 15.99 37.12
N LEU A 51 11.11 15.14 36.78
CA LEU A 51 9.95 14.85 37.63
C LEU A 51 10.29 13.88 38.76
N ASP A 52 11.31 13.02 38.64
CA ASP A 52 11.83 12.23 39.77
C ASP A 52 12.33 13.13 40.91
N VAL A 53 12.93 14.28 40.54
CA VAL A 53 13.44 15.28 41.48
C VAL A 53 12.36 16.29 41.89
N ALA A 54 11.48 16.68 40.97
CA ALA A 54 10.45 17.68 41.19
C ALA A 54 9.04 17.16 40.82
N PRO A 55 8.49 16.16 41.56
CA PRO A 55 7.27 15.45 41.18
C PRO A 55 6.00 16.31 41.22
N ALA A 56 6.03 17.43 41.94
CA ALA A 56 4.92 18.37 42.03
C ALA A 56 4.93 19.45 40.92
N CYS A 57 5.95 19.49 40.06
CA CYS A 57 6.10 20.58 39.08
C CYS A 57 5.10 20.46 37.92
N THR A 58 3.99 21.20 37.98
CA THR A 58 2.94 21.21 36.94
C THR A 58 3.49 21.61 35.57
N ARG A 59 4.39 22.61 35.49
CA ARG A 59 5.01 23.06 34.23
C ARG A 59 5.70 21.91 33.48
N LEU A 60 6.45 21.07 34.19
CA LEU A 60 7.13 19.91 33.59
C LEU A 60 6.14 18.83 33.16
N LYS A 61 5.09 18.59 33.96
CA LYS A 61 4.03 17.63 33.62
C LYS A 61 3.28 18.06 32.36
N VAL A 62 2.87 19.32 32.26
CA VAL A 62 2.22 19.87 31.06
C VAL A 62 3.12 19.71 29.83
N LEU A 63 4.39 20.12 29.92
CA LEU A 63 5.32 20.00 28.80
C LEU A 63 5.55 18.54 28.39
N LYS A 64 5.60 17.62 29.36
CA LYS A 64 5.67 16.17 29.10
C LYS A 64 4.42 15.70 28.36
N ALA A 65 3.24 16.09 28.82
CA ALA A 65 1.96 15.74 28.19
C ALA A 65 1.89 16.26 26.74
N GLU A 66 2.34 17.49 26.49
CA GLU A 66 2.44 18.07 25.14
C GLU A 66 3.39 17.25 24.24
N CYS A 67 4.56 16.87 24.74
CA CYS A 67 5.51 16.06 23.98
C CYS A 67 5.00 14.65 23.71
N LEU A 68 4.28 14.04 24.67
CA LEU A 68 3.60 12.77 24.48
C LEU A 68 2.55 12.85 23.37
N ALA A 69 1.80 13.96 23.29
CA ALA A 69 0.85 14.20 22.20
C ALA A 69 1.55 14.29 20.83
N TYR A 70 2.68 15.01 20.71
CA TYR A 70 3.47 15.03 19.46
C TYR A 70 4.03 13.65 19.07
N LEU A 71 4.29 12.78 20.03
CA LEU A 71 4.73 11.40 19.80
C LEU A 71 3.58 10.44 19.44
N GLY A 72 2.33 10.91 19.41
CA GLY A 72 1.15 10.07 19.20
C GLY A 72 0.76 9.23 20.42
N ARG A 73 1.39 9.43 21.58
CA ARG A 73 1.07 8.76 22.85
C ARG A 73 -0.09 9.48 23.54
N TYR A 74 -1.23 9.57 22.84
CA TYR A 74 -2.36 10.40 23.23
C TYR A 74 -2.99 9.99 24.56
N GLN A 75 -3.01 8.68 24.85
CA GLN A 75 -3.60 8.18 26.09
C GLN A 75 -2.83 8.70 27.31
N GLU A 76 -1.51 8.51 27.34
CA GLU A 76 -0.66 8.99 28.43
C GLU A 76 -0.66 10.52 28.55
N ALA A 77 -0.72 11.22 27.41
CA ALA A 77 -0.86 12.68 27.39
C ALA A 77 -2.18 13.14 28.01
N GLN A 78 -3.29 12.46 27.70
CA GLN A 78 -4.61 12.76 28.24
C GLN A 78 -4.71 12.45 29.73
N GLU A 79 -4.17 11.32 30.19
CA GLU A 79 -4.11 10.96 31.60
C GLU A 79 -3.41 12.06 32.41
N LEU A 80 -2.19 12.45 32.00
CA LEU A 80 -1.43 13.49 32.68
C LEU A 80 -2.13 14.87 32.66
N ALA A 81 -2.77 15.23 31.55
CA ALA A 81 -3.52 16.47 31.45
C ALA A 81 -4.80 16.46 32.29
N ASN A 82 -5.50 15.32 32.39
CA ASN A 82 -6.70 15.17 33.20
C ASN A 82 -6.38 15.27 34.70
N ASP A 83 -5.27 14.70 35.15
CA ASP A 83 -4.82 14.82 36.55
C ASP A 83 -4.58 16.29 36.92
N ILE A 84 -3.94 17.05 36.03
CA ILE A 84 -3.68 18.48 36.24
C ILE A 84 -4.98 19.27 36.27
N VAL A 85 -5.89 19.03 35.32
CA VAL A 85 -7.18 19.74 35.26
C VAL A 85 -8.08 19.40 36.45
N SER A 86 -7.97 18.19 37.01
CA SER A 86 -8.71 17.80 38.21
C SER A 86 -8.24 18.55 39.46
N ALA A 87 -6.95 18.87 39.53
CA ALA A 87 -6.37 19.68 40.60
C ALA A 87 -6.56 21.20 40.37
N ASP A 88 -6.48 21.66 39.12
CA ASP A 88 -6.64 23.05 38.70
C ASP A 88 -7.43 23.13 37.39
N GLN A 89 -8.73 23.40 37.52
CA GLN A 89 -9.65 23.50 36.38
C GLN A 89 -9.39 24.71 35.49
N THR A 90 -8.56 25.67 35.94
CA THR A 90 -8.23 26.89 35.19
C THR A 90 -6.89 26.77 34.44
N ASN A 91 -6.22 25.63 34.55
CA ASN A 91 -4.94 25.39 33.89
C ASN A 91 -5.09 25.35 32.36
N ALA A 92 -4.88 26.50 31.72
CA ALA A 92 -5.07 26.68 30.28
C ALA A 92 -4.17 25.75 29.45
N ASP A 93 -2.91 25.54 29.85
CA ASP A 93 -2.00 24.67 29.10
C ASP A 93 -2.42 23.19 29.15
N ALA A 94 -2.90 22.69 30.30
CA ALA A 94 -3.39 21.31 30.40
C ALA A 94 -4.68 21.09 29.59
N ILE A 95 -5.60 22.06 29.58
CA ILE A 95 -6.79 22.03 28.72
C ILE A 95 -6.39 22.07 27.24
N TYR A 96 -5.38 22.87 26.89
CA TYR A 96 -4.81 22.93 25.55
C TYR A 96 -4.28 21.56 25.10
N VAL A 97 -3.52 20.84 25.95
CA VAL A 97 -3.04 19.49 25.64
C VAL A 97 -4.21 18.51 25.39
N ARG A 98 -5.30 18.58 26.17
CA ARG A 98 -6.50 17.75 25.92
C ARG A 98 -7.09 18.03 24.52
N GLY A 99 -7.16 19.30 24.14
CA GLY A 99 -7.58 19.73 22.80
C GLY A 99 -6.64 19.21 21.70
N MET A 100 -5.32 19.29 21.90
CA MET A 100 -4.33 18.76 20.95
C MET A 100 -4.49 17.26 20.71
N CYS A 101 -4.63 16.47 21.77
CA CYS A 101 -4.81 15.02 21.65
C CYS A 101 -6.04 14.68 20.82
N LEU A 102 -7.17 15.37 21.06
CA LEU A 102 -8.39 15.18 20.29
C LEU A 102 -8.22 15.61 18.83
N TYR A 103 -7.54 16.73 18.58
CA TYR A 103 -7.26 17.23 17.24
C TYR A 103 -6.45 16.25 16.40
N TYR A 104 -5.37 15.68 16.95
CA TYR A 104 -4.54 14.70 16.24
C TYR A 104 -5.20 13.31 16.10
N GLN A 105 -6.24 13.04 16.88
CA GLN A 105 -7.12 11.88 16.73
C GLN A 105 -8.29 12.13 15.75
N ASP A 106 -8.31 13.26 15.04
CA ASP A 106 -9.39 13.70 14.13
C ASP A 106 -10.76 13.89 14.83
N ASN A 107 -10.77 14.08 16.16
CA ASN A 107 -11.94 14.49 16.95
C ASN A 107 -12.07 16.02 16.99
N VAL A 108 -12.15 16.62 15.80
CA VAL A 108 -11.99 18.07 15.59
C VAL A 108 -13.01 18.91 16.38
N GLU A 109 -14.28 18.50 16.45
CA GLU A 109 -15.30 19.30 17.13
C GLU A 109 -15.11 19.38 18.65
N ARG A 110 -14.69 18.27 19.26
CA ARG A 110 -14.33 18.29 20.68
C ARG A 110 -13.06 19.10 20.91
N ALA A 111 -12.08 19.00 19.99
CA ALA A 111 -10.87 19.79 20.07
C ALA A 111 -11.17 21.31 20.02
N PHE A 112 -12.08 21.76 19.15
CA PHE A 112 -12.50 23.16 19.11
C PHE A 112 -13.10 23.64 20.43
N SER A 113 -13.96 22.85 21.05
CA SER A 113 -14.52 23.20 22.37
C SER A 113 -13.42 23.43 23.42
N HIS A 114 -12.38 22.59 23.43
CA HIS A 114 -11.22 22.78 24.30
C HIS A 114 -10.42 24.04 23.96
N PHE A 115 -10.09 24.26 22.68
CA PHE A 115 -9.34 25.46 22.28
C PHE A 115 -10.12 26.75 22.56
N GLN A 116 -11.42 26.77 22.31
CA GLN A 116 -12.27 27.91 22.65
C GLN A 116 -12.32 28.15 24.16
N HIS A 117 -12.35 27.08 24.97
CA HIS A 117 -12.27 27.22 26.42
C HIS A 117 -10.93 27.82 26.85
N VAL A 118 -9.81 27.35 26.30
CA VAL A 118 -8.48 27.92 26.55
C VAL A 118 -8.45 29.41 26.20
N LEU A 119 -8.99 29.80 25.05
CA LEU A 119 -9.01 31.20 24.60
C LEU A 119 -9.94 32.10 25.42
N LYS A 120 -10.93 31.52 26.12
CA LYS A 120 -11.74 32.26 27.10
C LYS A 120 -10.99 32.51 28.40
N LEU A 121 -10.20 31.53 28.86
CA LEU A 121 -9.39 31.64 30.09
C LEU A 121 -8.13 32.48 29.88
N ALA A 122 -7.47 32.32 28.73
CA ALA A 122 -6.23 32.96 28.34
C ALA A 122 -6.29 33.42 26.86
N PRO A 123 -6.83 34.63 26.59
CA PRO A 123 -7.01 35.13 25.23
C PRO A 123 -5.72 35.31 24.43
N ASP A 124 -4.57 35.44 25.09
CA ASP A 124 -3.24 35.60 24.51
C ASP A 124 -2.43 34.30 24.40
N HIS A 125 -3.06 33.14 24.67
CA HIS A 125 -2.43 31.83 24.60
C HIS A 125 -2.02 31.46 23.17
N LYS A 126 -0.80 31.85 22.76
CA LYS A 126 -0.26 31.72 21.40
C LYS A 126 -0.47 30.34 20.77
N LYS A 127 -0.10 29.26 21.47
CA LYS A 127 -0.22 27.90 20.92
C LYS A 127 -1.67 27.48 20.62
N ALA A 128 -2.62 27.87 21.48
CA ALA A 128 -4.04 27.60 21.29
C ALA A 128 -4.61 28.39 20.11
N ILE A 129 -4.20 29.66 19.95
CA ILE A 129 -4.57 30.49 18.79
C ILE A 129 -4.07 29.82 17.49
N ASP A 130 -2.82 29.40 17.45
CA ASP A 130 -2.19 28.84 16.25
C ASP A 130 -2.84 27.52 15.84
N ILE A 131 -3.02 26.59 16.79
CA ILE A 131 -3.64 25.30 16.48
C ILE A 131 -5.12 25.46 16.12
N TYR A 132 -5.84 26.39 16.77
CA TYR A 132 -7.24 26.68 16.44
C TYR A 132 -7.39 27.19 15.00
N LYS A 133 -6.52 28.12 14.58
CA LYS A 133 -6.50 28.63 13.20
C LYS A 133 -6.20 27.53 12.19
N LYS A 134 -5.20 26.67 12.46
CA LYS A 134 -4.87 25.53 11.60
C LYS A 134 -6.04 24.55 11.50
N ALA A 135 -6.59 24.13 12.63
CA ALA A 135 -7.71 23.19 12.69
C ALA A 135 -8.92 23.72 11.92
N ARG A 136 -9.24 25.00 12.08
CA ARG A 136 -10.33 25.67 11.35
C ARG A 136 -10.07 25.68 9.85
N LYS A 137 -8.88 26.11 9.44
CA LYS A 137 -8.52 26.16 8.01
C LYS A 137 -8.57 24.77 7.36
N ILE A 138 -8.08 23.73 8.03
CA ILE A 138 -8.15 22.34 7.53
C ILE A 138 -9.60 21.87 7.42
N LYS A 139 -10.43 22.14 8.44
CA LYS A 139 -11.86 21.79 8.41
C LYS A 139 -12.57 22.46 7.24
N ASP A 140 -12.40 23.77 7.08
CA ASP A 140 -13.05 24.55 6.03
C ASP A 140 -12.62 24.07 4.63
N LEU A 141 -11.31 23.86 4.40
CA LEU A 141 -10.81 23.34 3.12
C LEU A 141 -11.29 21.91 2.83
N LYS A 142 -11.36 21.05 3.85
CA LYS A 142 -11.88 19.68 3.71
C LYS A 142 -13.37 19.70 3.33
N GLU A 143 -14.16 20.56 3.97
CA GLU A 143 -15.60 20.71 3.69
C GLU A 143 -15.85 21.26 2.28
N GLN A 144 -15.14 22.33 1.90
CA GLN A 144 -15.21 22.88 0.54
C GLN A 144 -14.76 21.84 -0.51
N GLY A 145 -13.69 21.09 -0.24
CA GLY A 145 -13.22 20.02 -1.13
C GLY A 145 -14.26 18.91 -1.30
N ASN A 146 -14.96 18.54 -0.23
CA ASN A 146 -16.05 17.56 -0.28
C ASN A 146 -17.24 18.10 -1.08
N GLU A 147 -17.61 19.37 -0.90
CA GLU A 147 -18.68 20.03 -1.65
C GLU A 147 -18.36 20.13 -3.14
N ALA A 148 -17.15 20.56 -3.49
CA ALA A 148 -16.66 20.61 -4.87
C ALA A 148 -16.67 19.22 -5.52
N PHE A 149 -16.25 18.18 -4.79
CA PHE A 149 -16.28 16.80 -5.26
C PHE A 149 -17.71 16.32 -5.54
N ASN A 150 -18.64 16.56 -4.61
CA ASN A 150 -20.05 16.20 -4.75
C ASN A 150 -20.72 16.98 -5.90
N SER A 151 -20.28 18.22 -6.14
CA SER A 151 -20.73 19.06 -7.25
C SER A 151 -20.08 18.73 -8.60
N GLY A 152 -19.22 17.71 -8.66
CA GLY A 152 -18.51 17.31 -9.89
C GLY A 152 -17.34 18.22 -10.30
N LYS A 153 -17.00 19.23 -9.50
CA LYS A 153 -15.87 20.15 -9.74
C LYS A 153 -14.56 19.50 -9.28
N LEU A 154 -14.14 18.46 -10.01
CA LEU A 154 -13.03 17.60 -9.60
C LEU A 154 -11.68 18.33 -9.50
N ALA A 155 -11.34 19.22 -10.43
CA ALA A 155 -10.08 19.97 -10.39
C ALA A 155 -10.00 20.90 -9.16
N GLU A 156 -11.12 21.55 -8.82
CA GLU A 156 -11.23 22.40 -7.63
C GLU A 156 -11.09 21.56 -6.35
N ALA A 157 -11.80 20.42 -6.26
CA ALA A 157 -11.68 19.50 -5.13
C ALA A 157 -10.23 19.02 -4.92
N TYR A 158 -9.52 18.69 -6.00
CA TYR A 158 -8.11 18.31 -5.93
C TYR A 158 -7.23 19.42 -5.35
N SER A 159 -7.43 20.67 -5.79
CA SER A 159 -6.70 21.83 -5.31
C SER A 159 -6.97 22.08 -3.82
N LEU A 160 -8.23 22.01 -3.39
CA LEU A 160 -8.63 22.23 -1.99
C LEU A 160 -8.03 21.18 -1.04
N TYR A 161 -8.06 19.89 -1.42
CA TYR A 161 -7.40 18.86 -0.62
C TYR A 161 -5.88 19.02 -0.60
N SER A 162 -5.28 19.46 -1.71
CA SER A 162 -3.85 19.72 -1.79
C SER A 162 -3.44 20.87 -0.87
N GLU A 163 -4.22 21.96 -0.82
CA GLU A 163 -3.99 23.05 0.12
C GLU A 163 -4.13 22.56 1.57
N ALA A 164 -5.17 21.78 1.88
CA ALA A 164 -5.41 21.27 3.23
C ALA A 164 -4.22 20.47 3.77
N LEU A 165 -3.58 19.66 2.92
CA LEU A 165 -2.40 18.86 3.28
C LEU A 165 -1.17 19.70 3.64
N THR A 166 -1.11 20.98 3.24
CA THR A 166 0.02 21.88 3.57
C THR A 166 -0.10 22.56 4.93
N ILE A 167 -1.31 22.58 5.52
CA ILE A 167 -1.58 23.38 6.73
C ILE A 167 -0.96 22.78 7.99
N ASP A 168 -1.05 21.46 8.13
CA ASP A 168 -0.44 20.75 9.26
C ASP A 168 0.08 19.35 8.83
N PRO A 169 1.33 19.27 8.36
CA PRO A 169 1.93 18.00 7.93
C PRO A 169 2.02 16.95 9.04
N ASN A 170 1.97 17.36 10.31
CA ASN A 170 2.08 16.44 11.46
C ASN A 170 0.74 15.77 11.83
N ASN A 171 -0.40 16.20 11.26
CA ASN A 171 -1.70 15.61 11.56
C ASN A 171 -1.92 14.31 10.78
N ILE A 172 -1.28 13.23 11.25
CA ILE A 172 -1.26 11.91 10.60
C ILE A 172 -2.67 11.40 10.26
N SER A 173 -3.60 11.45 11.23
CA SER A 173 -4.95 10.90 11.06
C SER A 173 -5.75 11.67 10.00
N THR A 174 -5.70 13.00 10.04
CA THR A 174 -6.42 13.85 9.08
C THR A 174 -5.79 13.77 7.69
N ASN A 175 -4.46 13.80 7.62
CA ASN A 175 -3.74 13.77 6.34
C ASN A 175 -3.93 12.44 5.61
N SER A 176 -4.04 11.31 6.31
CA SER A 176 -4.39 10.03 5.67
C SER A 176 -5.75 10.09 4.96
N LYS A 177 -6.76 10.70 5.60
CA LYS A 177 -8.10 10.90 5.02
C LYS A 177 -8.07 11.87 3.84
N LEU A 178 -7.35 12.98 3.96
CA LEU A 178 -7.19 13.96 2.88
C LEU A 178 -6.51 13.35 1.65
N HIS A 179 -5.44 12.58 1.82
CA HIS A 179 -4.81 11.84 0.73
C HIS A 179 -5.78 10.85 0.06
N SER A 180 -6.57 10.09 0.83
CA SER A 180 -7.57 9.18 0.24
C SER A 180 -8.70 9.90 -0.49
N ASN A 181 -9.11 11.09 -0.02
CA ASN A 181 -10.08 11.92 -0.72
C ASN A 181 -9.48 12.45 -2.04
N ARG A 182 -8.24 12.97 -2.01
CA ARG A 182 -7.53 13.42 -3.21
C ARG A 182 -7.32 12.27 -4.21
N ALA A 183 -6.94 11.08 -3.75
CA ALA A 183 -6.83 9.88 -4.58
C ALA A 183 -8.15 9.54 -5.29
N THR A 184 -9.29 9.70 -4.60
CA THR A 184 -10.61 9.48 -5.18
C THR A 184 -10.92 10.49 -6.28
N VAL A 185 -10.50 11.75 -6.12
CA VAL A 185 -10.59 12.78 -7.17
C VAL A 185 -9.72 12.41 -8.36
N SER A 186 -8.44 12.08 -8.14
CA SER A 186 -7.49 11.66 -9.19
C SER A 186 -8.01 10.46 -9.98
N TYR A 187 -8.58 9.48 -9.29
CA TYR A 187 -9.22 8.32 -9.92
C TYR A 187 -10.38 8.73 -10.84
N LYS A 188 -11.28 9.61 -10.40
CA LYS A 188 -12.38 10.11 -11.24
C LYS A 188 -11.91 10.94 -12.43
N LEU A 189 -10.74 11.57 -12.33
CA LEU A 189 -10.08 12.29 -13.43
C LEU A 189 -9.32 11.36 -14.40
N GLY A 190 -9.33 10.04 -14.17
CA GLY A 190 -8.58 9.07 -14.98
C GLY A 190 -7.06 9.05 -14.69
N ARG A 191 -6.60 9.78 -13.67
CA ARG A 191 -5.18 9.88 -13.28
C ARG A 191 -4.83 8.74 -12.32
N LEU A 192 -4.81 7.52 -12.85
CA LEU A 192 -4.68 6.30 -12.04
C LEU A 192 -3.36 6.23 -11.25
N ASN A 193 -2.23 6.58 -11.87
CA ASN A 193 -0.94 6.58 -11.19
C ASN A 193 -0.89 7.59 -10.02
N GLU A 194 -1.41 8.80 -10.22
CA GLU A 194 -1.51 9.80 -9.15
C GLU A 194 -2.41 9.31 -8.00
N ALA A 195 -3.52 8.64 -8.33
CA ALA A 195 -4.38 8.02 -7.32
C ALA A 195 -3.64 6.95 -6.50
N VAL A 196 -2.82 6.11 -7.16
CA VAL A 196 -1.97 5.12 -6.47
C VAL A 196 -0.96 5.80 -5.55
N THR A 197 -0.30 6.87 -6.00
CA THR A 197 0.63 7.64 -5.18
C THR A 197 -0.06 8.22 -3.94
N ASP A 198 -1.22 8.84 -4.10
CA ASP A 198 -1.98 9.40 -2.98
C ASP A 198 -2.48 8.33 -2.02
N CYS A 199 -3.00 7.21 -2.50
CA CYS A 199 -3.37 6.10 -1.63
C CYS A 199 -2.16 5.53 -0.87
N THR A 200 -0.99 5.46 -1.51
CA THR A 200 0.24 5.02 -0.85
C THR A 200 0.67 5.99 0.23
N ALA A 201 0.59 7.31 -0.02
CA ALA A 201 0.82 8.32 1.01
C ALA A 201 -0.15 8.18 2.19
N ALA A 202 -1.44 7.94 1.92
CA ALA A 202 -2.43 7.69 2.97
C ALA A 202 -2.10 6.45 3.81
N LEU A 203 -1.63 5.37 3.18
CA LEU A 203 -1.30 4.10 3.83
C LEU A 203 0.04 4.12 4.57
N ASN A 204 0.97 5.00 4.18
CA ASN A 204 2.18 5.26 4.96
C ASN A 204 1.87 5.96 6.29
N LEU A 205 0.77 6.73 6.34
CA LEU A 205 0.28 7.39 7.54
C LEU A 205 -0.63 6.49 8.40
N ASP A 206 -1.53 5.75 7.76
CA ASP A 206 -2.40 4.75 8.37
C ASP A 206 -2.49 3.50 7.50
N SER A 207 -1.68 2.49 7.84
CA SER A 207 -1.58 1.24 7.07
C SER A 207 -2.86 0.40 7.08
N LYS A 208 -3.79 0.68 8.00
CA LYS A 208 -5.07 -0.03 8.13
C LYS A 208 -6.22 0.75 7.51
N TYR A 209 -5.96 1.85 6.82
CA TYR A 209 -7.01 2.67 6.24
C TYR A 209 -7.70 1.98 5.06
N GLN A 210 -8.78 1.26 5.34
CA GLN A 210 -9.48 0.38 4.40
C GLN A 210 -9.92 1.10 3.12
N LYS A 211 -10.38 2.35 3.20
CA LYS A 211 -10.80 3.13 2.01
C LYS A 211 -9.65 3.38 1.04
N ALA A 212 -8.46 3.66 1.56
CA ALA A 212 -7.27 3.86 0.74
C ALA A 212 -6.79 2.53 0.11
N LEU A 213 -6.81 1.42 0.86
CA LEU A 213 -6.52 0.09 0.31
C LEU A 213 -7.47 -0.28 -0.84
N LEU A 214 -8.78 -0.15 -0.62
CA LEU A 214 -9.80 -0.45 -1.63
C LEU A 214 -9.61 0.40 -2.89
N ARG A 215 -9.34 1.70 -2.72
CA ARG A 215 -9.11 2.62 -3.85
C ARG A 215 -7.85 2.24 -4.61
N ARG A 216 -6.74 1.95 -3.93
CA ARG A 216 -5.47 1.59 -4.58
C ARG A 216 -5.57 0.26 -5.31
N ALA A 217 -6.18 -0.75 -4.69
CA ALA A 217 -6.45 -2.04 -5.32
C ALA A 217 -7.27 -1.87 -6.60
N LYS A 218 -8.30 -1.01 -6.56
CA LYS A 218 -9.09 -0.69 -7.76
C LYS A 218 -8.25 -0.01 -8.85
N CYS A 219 -7.37 0.93 -8.49
CA CYS A 219 -6.46 1.56 -9.45
C CYS A 219 -5.52 0.53 -10.07
N TYR A 220 -5.00 -0.41 -9.27
CA TYR A 220 -4.15 -1.49 -9.75
C TYR A 220 -4.89 -2.44 -10.70
N MET A 221 -6.15 -2.76 -10.41
CA MET A 221 -7.00 -3.52 -11.35
C MET A 221 -7.14 -2.80 -12.70
N ASP A 222 -7.41 -1.49 -12.67
CA ASP A 222 -7.59 -0.67 -13.88
C ASP A 222 -6.26 -0.44 -14.64
N LEU A 223 -5.12 -0.55 -13.96
CA LEU A 223 -3.76 -0.52 -14.53
C LEU A 223 -3.23 -1.90 -14.94
N GLU A 224 -4.04 -2.96 -14.79
CA GLU A 224 -3.66 -4.37 -15.03
C GLU A 224 -2.48 -4.88 -14.16
N GLN A 225 -2.24 -4.20 -13.03
CA GLN A 225 -1.27 -4.60 -11.99
C GLN A 225 -1.95 -5.55 -10.99
N PHE A 226 -2.31 -6.74 -11.47
CA PHE A 226 -3.21 -7.64 -10.75
C PHE A 226 -2.60 -8.23 -9.48
N GLU A 227 -1.28 -8.47 -9.45
CA GLU A 227 -0.58 -8.93 -8.24
C GLU A 227 -0.73 -7.94 -7.08
N GLU A 228 -0.46 -6.66 -7.32
CA GLU A 228 -0.57 -5.60 -6.33
C GLU A 228 -2.03 -5.39 -5.88
N ALA A 229 -2.98 -5.49 -6.82
CA ALA A 229 -4.41 -5.45 -6.49
C ALA A 229 -4.82 -6.57 -5.53
N VAL A 230 -4.38 -7.80 -5.79
CA VAL A 230 -4.66 -8.95 -4.92
C VAL A 230 -4.08 -8.72 -3.52
N GLN A 231 -2.84 -8.25 -3.40
CA GLN A 231 -2.22 -7.98 -2.10
C GLN A 231 -3.01 -6.97 -1.26
N ASP A 232 -3.49 -5.89 -1.87
CA ASP A 232 -4.28 -4.89 -1.15
C ASP A 232 -5.69 -5.41 -0.81
N TYR A 233 -6.35 -6.16 -1.69
CA TYR A 233 -7.64 -6.79 -1.36
C TYR A 233 -7.53 -7.88 -0.29
N GLU A 234 -6.40 -8.59 -0.20
CA GLU A 234 -6.13 -9.53 0.89
C GLU A 234 -6.02 -8.81 2.23
N LYS A 235 -5.31 -7.68 2.29
CA LYS A 235 -5.27 -6.83 3.49
C LYS A 235 -6.67 -6.35 3.88
N VAL A 236 -7.48 -5.90 2.91
CA VAL A 236 -8.86 -5.50 3.17
C VAL A 236 -9.70 -6.66 3.73
N CYS A 237 -9.63 -7.84 3.13
CA CYS A 237 -10.33 -9.04 3.62
C CYS A 237 -9.89 -9.45 5.03
N ASN A 238 -8.62 -9.23 5.38
CA ASN A 238 -8.10 -9.52 6.71
C ASN A 238 -8.62 -8.53 7.77
N LEU A 239 -8.85 -7.27 7.39
CA LEU A 239 -9.45 -6.25 8.25
C LEU A 239 -10.97 -6.44 8.39
N ASP A 240 -11.65 -6.77 7.29
CA ASP A 240 -13.09 -6.97 7.25
C ASP A 240 -13.46 -8.11 6.29
N LYS A 241 -14.01 -9.20 6.85
CA LYS A 241 -14.37 -10.44 6.14
C LYS A 241 -15.76 -10.39 5.48
N SER A 242 -16.28 -9.20 5.21
CA SER A 242 -17.56 -9.00 4.53
C SER A 242 -17.62 -9.72 3.18
N ARG A 243 -18.84 -10.10 2.76
CA ARG A 243 -19.08 -10.80 1.49
C ARG A 243 -18.62 -9.98 0.29
N GLU A 244 -18.76 -8.66 0.36
CA GLU A 244 -18.31 -7.73 -0.69
C GLU A 244 -16.79 -7.75 -0.85
N ASN A 245 -16.03 -7.63 0.24
CA ASN A 245 -14.56 -7.66 0.17
C ASN A 245 -14.04 -9.00 -0.37
N LYS A 246 -14.66 -10.12 0.06
CA LYS A 246 -14.33 -11.45 -0.46
C LYS A 246 -14.56 -11.57 -1.95
N ARG A 247 -15.65 -10.97 -2.46
CA ARG A 247 -15.94 -10.94 -3.90
C ARG A 247 -14.89 -10.13 -4.65
N LEU A 248 -14.53 -8.93 -4.17
CA LEU A 248 -13.48 -8.11 -4.78
C LEU A 248 -12.14 -8.84 -4.85
N LEU A 249 -11.77 -9.55 -3.79
CA LEU A 249 -10.57 -10.38 -3.78
C LEU A 249 -10.65 -11.54 -4.78
N ALA A 250 -11.79 -12.22 -4.87
CA ALA A 250 -12.00 -13.30 -5.85
C ALA A 250 -11.90 -12.76 -7.29
N ASP A 251 -12.53 -11.62 -7.57
CA ASP A 251 -12.47 -10.96 -8.87
C ASP A 251 -11.03 -10.58 -9.25
N ALA A 252 -10.25 -10.04 -8.30
CA ALA A 252 -8.82 -9.73 -8.51
C ALA A 252 -7.96 -10.99 -8.74
N LYS A 253 -8.18 -12.05 -7.96
CA LYS A 253 -7.48 -13.34 -8.15
C LYS A 253 -7.81 -13.97 -9.50
N PHE A 254 -9.07 -13.87 -9.92
CA PHE A 254 -9.49 -14.34 -11.23
C PHE A 254 -8.83 -13.53 -12.35
N ALA A 255 -8.79 -12.20 -12.23
CA ALA A 255 -8.11 -11.34 -13.20
C ALA A 255 -6.61 -11.66 -13.30
N LEU A 256 -5.94 -11.87 -12.17
CA LEU A 256 -4.54 -12.29 -12.09
C LEU A 256 -4.31 -13.66 -12.75
N LYS A 257 -5.20 -14.63 -12.50
CA LYS A 257 -5.12 -15.95 -13.13
C LYS A 257 -5.29 -15.84 -14.65
N ARG A 258 -6.24 -15.00 -15.09
CA ARG A 258 -6.51 -14.75 -16.51
C ARG A 258 -5.33 -14.06 -17.20
N SER A 259 -4.66 -13.10 -16.55
CA SER A 259 -3.49 -12.42 -17.14
C SER A 259 -2.28 -13.35 -17.29
N LYS A 260 -2.15 -14.35 -16.41
CA LYS A 260 -1.11 -15.39 -16.47
C LYS A 260 -1.46 -16.55 -17.41
N ARG A 261 -2.68 -16.58 -17.93
CA ARG A 261 -3.13 -17.68 -18.80
C ARG A 261 -2.35 -17.67 -20.10
N LYS A 262 -1.82 -18.84 -20.47
CA LYS A 262 -1.14 -19.04 -21.74
C LYS A 262 -2.08 -18.79 -22.91
N ASP A 263 -1.60 -18.10 -23.94
CA ASP A 263 -2.29 -17.99 -25.23
C ASP A 263 -1.96 -19.23 -26.09
N TYR A 264 -2.82 -20.24 -26.04
CA TYR A 264 -2.61 -21.50 -26.77
C TYR A 264 -2.64 -21.32 -28.29
N TYR A 265 -3.39 -20.35 -28.80
CA TYR A 265 -3.42 -20.03 -30.23
C TYR A 265 -2.06 -19.48 -30.68
N LYS A 266 -1.46 -18.58 -29.87
CA LYS A 266 -0.11 -18.06 -30.11
C LYS A 266 0.96 -19.15 -30.01
N ILE A 267 0.84 -20.07 -29.05
CA ILE A 267 1.76 -21.22 -28.88
C ILE A 267 1.75 -22.11 -30.13
N LEU A 268 0.56 -22.43 -30.68
CA LEU A 268 0.46 -23.19 -31.92
C LEU A 268 0.75 -22.35 -33.18
N GLY A 269 0.69 -21.02 -33.08
CA GLY A 269 0.91 -20.10 -34.19
C GLY A 269 -0.26 -20.07 -35.17
N VAL A 270 -1.49 -20.18 -34.64
CA VAL A 270 -2.74 -20.15 -35.41
C VAL A 270 -3.62 -19.01 -34.94
N GLU A 271 -4.53 -18.55 -35.80
CA GLU A 271 -5.53 -17.55 -35.43
C GLU A 271 -6.66 -18.14 -34.58
N ARG A 272 -7.40 -17.29 -33.85
CA ARG A 272 -8.49 -17.72 -32.96
C ARG A 272 -9.66 -18.38 -33.71
N ASN A 273 -9.86 -18.01 -34.99
CA ASN A 273 -10.88 -18.58 -35.87
C ASN A 273 -10.39 -19.85 -36.61
N ALA A 274 -9.17 -20.33 -36.34
CA ALA A 274 -8.59 -21.48 -37.05
C ALA A 274 -9.48 -22.72 -36.95
N SER A 275 -9.55 -23.49 -38.04
CA SER A 275 -10.29 -24.75 -38.06
C SER A 275 -9.59 -25.82 -37.21
N THR A 276 -10.31 -26.88 -36.86
CA THR A 276 -9.72 -28.04 -36.16
C THR A 276 -8.60 -28.68 -36.97
N ASP A 277 -8.68 -28.65 -38.31
CA ASP A 277 -7.64 -29.16 -39.19
C ASP A 277 -6.40 -28.26 -39.22
N ASP A 278 -6.57 -26.95 -39.15
CA ASP A 278 -5.44 -26.00 -39.06
C ASP A 278 -4.70 -26.17 -37.73
N ILE A 279 -5.44 -26.36 -36.63
CA ILE A 279 -4.89 -26.66 -35.31
C ILE A 279 -4.08 -27.98 -35.35
N LYS A 280 -4.60 -29.04 -35.98
CA LYS A 280 -3.89 -30.32 -36.16
C LYS A 280 -2.64 -30.19 -37.03
N LYS A 281 -2.69 -29.43 -38.13
CA LYS A 281 -1.53 -29.17 -39.00
C LYS A 281 -0.46 -28.38 -38.25
N ALA A 282 -0.85 -27.35 -37.51
CA ALA A 282 0.05 -26.53 -36.72
C ALA A 282 0.73 -27.32 -35.60
N TYR A 283 -0.03 -28.16 -34.88
CA TYR A 283 0.52 -29.07 -33.88
C TYR A 283 1.58 -30.01 -34.48
N ARG A 284 1.26 -30.73 -35.57
CA ARG A 284 2.23 -31.62 -36.23
C ARG A 284 3.51 -30.91 -36.61
N LYS A 285 3.41 -29.72 -37.19
CA LYS A 285 4.57 -28.91 -37.58
C LYS A 285 5.40 -28.48 -36.36
N ARG A 286 4.76 -27.96 -35.32
CA ARG A 286 5.42 -27.44 -34.11
C ARG A 286 6.01 -28.55 -33.24
N ALA A 287 5.28 -29.64 -33.04
CA ALA A 287 5.74 -30.80 -32.27
C ALA A 287 6.98 -31.44 -32.91
N LEU A 288 7.00 -31.55 -34.25
CA LEU A 288 8.16 -32.08 -34.99
C LEU A 288 9.34 -31.09 -35.00
N VAL A 289 9.14 -29.79 -34.79
CA VAL A 289 10.22 -28.82 -34.62
C VAL A 289 10.84 -28.90 -33.22
N HIS A 290 10.02 -29.09 -32.19
CA HIS A 290 10.46 -29.09 -30.79
C HIS A 290 10.75 -30.48 -30.22
N HIS A 291 10.62 -31.55 -31.02
CA HIS A 291 10.82 -32.92 -30.58
C HIS A 291 12.24 -33.15 -30.01
N PRO A 292 12.39 -33.86 -28.87
CA PRO A 292 13.68 -34.10 -28.23
C PRO A 292 14.75 -34.68 -29.17
N ASP A 293 14.37 -35.62 -30.03
CA ASP A 293 15.30 -36.28 -30.96
C ASP A 293 15.99 -35.32 -31.94
N ARG A 294 15.33 -34.23 -32.34
CA ARG A 294 15.95 -33.22 -33.23
C ARG A 294 16.96 -32.33 -32.52
N HIS A 295 16.91 -32.30 -31.20
CA HIS A 295 17.75 -31.49 -30.33
C HIS A 295 18.65 -32.35 -29.44
N ALA A 296 18.83 -33.63 -29.76
CA ALA A 296 19.65 -34.57 -28.99
C ALA A 296 21.12 -34.11 -28.86
N ASN A 297 21.62 -33.34 -29.83
CA ASN A 297 22.99 -32.79 -29.86
C ASN A 297 23.09 -31.33 -29.39
N ALA A 298 21.98 -30.71 -28.97
CA ALA A 298 21.98 -29.34 -28.48
C ALA A 298 22.55 -29.23 -27.05
N SER A 299 22.86 -28.01 -26.61
CA SER A 299 23.30 -27.76 -25.24
C SER A 299 22.21 -28.13 -24.21
N ASP A 300 22.60 -28.40 -22.96
CA ASP A 300 21.65 -28.77 -21.91
C ASP A 300 20.59 -27.68 -21.64
N GLY A 301 20.96 -26.40 -21.82
CA GLY A 301 20.03 -25.28 -21.73
C GLY A 301 19.00 -25.31 -22.86
N GLU A 302 19.45 -25.52 -24.10
CA GLU A 302 18.57 -25.59 -25.27
C GLU A 302 17.67 -26.82 -25.23
N LYS A 303 18.17 -28.00 -24.82
CA LYS A 303 17.37 -29.20 -24.64
C LYS A 303 16.19 -28.97 -23.71
N LYS A 304 16.44 -28.37 -22.54
CA LYS A 304 15.39 -28.02 -21.58
C LYS A 304 14.38 -27.02 -22.16
N GLU A 305 14.85 -26.05 -22.94
CA GLU A 305 13.96 -25.07 -23.59
C GLU A 305 13.08 -25.72 -24.66
N GLN A 306 13.63 -26.61 -25.50
CA GLN A 306 12.89 -27.32 -26.54
C GLN A 306 11.90 -28.30 -25.94
N GLU A 307 12.27 -29.03 -24.89
CA GLU A 307 11.36 -29.91 -24.15
C GLU A 307 10.20 -29.11 -23.53
N LYS A 308 10.48 -27.93 -22.95
CA LYS A 308 9.43 -27.03 -22.45
C LYS A 308 8.47 -26.60 -23.56
N LYS A 309 8.99 -26.18 -24.72
CA LYS A 309 8.17 -25.80 -25.89
C LYS A 309 7.36 -26.97 -26.42
N PHE A 310 7.92 -28.18 -26.44
CA PHE A 310 7.21 -29.39 -26.85
C PHE A 310 6.02 -29.68 -25.93
N LYS A 311 6.23 -29.58 -24.61
CA LYS A 311 5.15 -29.72 -23.61
C LYS A 311 4.06 -28.67 -23.79
N GLU A 312 4.43 -27.40 -23.98
CA GLU A 312 3.47 -26.31 -24.20
C GLU A 312 2.66 -26.50 -25.49
N VAL A 313 3.28 -26.99 -26.57
CA VAL A 313 2.61 -27.31 -27.84
C VAL A 313 1.63 -28.47 -27.68
N GLY A 314 2.00 -29.51 -26.92
CA GLY A 314 1.11 -30.62 -26.59
C GLY A 314 -0.09 -30.18 -25.77
N GLU A 315 0.14 -29.38 -24.72
CA GLU A 315 -0.91 -28.79 -23.88
C GLU A 315 -1.87 -27.93 -24.72
N ALA A 316 -1.34 -27.04 -25.56
CA ALA A 316 -2.12 -26.17 -26.43
C ALA A 316 -3.01 -26.97 -27.39
N TYR A 317 -2.48 -28.03 -28.00
CA TYR A 317 -3.26 -28.92 -28.86
C TYR A 317 -4.33 -29.68 -28.07
N GLY A 318 -4.01 -30.18 -26.88
CA GLY A 318 -4.95 -30.89 -26.01
C GLY A 318 -6.18 -30.06 -25.60
N ILE A 319 -6.02 -28.75 -25.49
CA ILE A 319 -7.12 -27.81 -25.24
C ILE A 319 -7.86 -27.42 -26.52
N LEU A 320 -7.13 -27.04 -27.58
CA LEU A 320 -7.72 -26.45 -28.77
C LEU A 320 -8.32 -27.47 -29.74
N SER A 321 -7.91 -28.74 -29.66
CA SER A 321 -8.42 -29.81 -30.55
C SER A 321 -9.81 -30.33 -30.16
N ASP A 322 -10.19 -30.24 -28.88
CA ASP A 322 -11.52 -30.62 -28.38
C ASP A 322 -12.45 -29.40 -28.42
N PRO A 323 -13.57 -29.44 -29.17
CA PRO A 323 -14.49 -28.30 -29.28
C PRO A 323 -15.06 -27.82 -27.95
N LYS A 324 -15.30 -28.71 -26.98
CA LYS A 324 -15.80 -28.33 -25.64
C LYS A 324 -14.70 -27.65 -24.84
N LYS A 325 -13.47 -28.19 -24.83
CA LYS A 325 -12.34 -27.57 -24.12
C LYS A 325 -11.96 -26.23 -24.74
N ARG A 326 -11.95 -26.14 -26.07
CA ARG A 326 -11.76 -24.89 -26.81
C ARG A 326 -12.83 -23.86 -26.46
N ALA A 327 -14.11 -24.24 -26.47
CA ALA A 327 -15.18 -23.33 -26.08
C ALA A 327 -15.05 -22.85 -24.62
N ARG A 328 -14.69 -23.72 -23.68
CA ARG A 328 -14.42 -23.31 -22.29
C ARG A 328 -13.22 -22.34 -22.21
N TYR A 329 -12.17 -22.62 -22.98
CA TYR A 329 -11.01 -21.77 -23.08
C TYR A 329 -11.38 -20.37 -23.62
N ASP A 330 -12.09 -20.32 -24.74
CA ASP A 330 -12.51 -19.08 -25.40
C ASP A 330 -13.47 -18.25 -24.53
N ASN A 331 -14.34 -18.91 -23.76
CA ASN A 331 -15.25 -18.27 -22.81
C ASN A 331 -14.56 -17.81 -21.51
N GLY A 332 -13.24 -18.01 -21.36
CA GLY A 332 -12.51 -17.62 -20.16
C GLY A 332 -12.87 -18.44 -18.91
N GLN A 333 -13.51 -19.60 -19.09
CA GLN A 333 -13.85 -20.50 -17.98
C GLN A 333 -12.58 -21.12 -17.41
N ASP A 334 -12.60 -21.32 -16.10
CA ASP A 334 -11.46 -21.87 -15.38
C ASP A 334 -11.28 -23.34 -15.74
N MET A 335 -10.11 -23.68 -16.28
CA MET A 335 -9.85 -25.04 -16.79
C MET A 335 -9.38 -25.98 -15.68
N ASP A 336 -9.08 -25.43 -14.49
CA ASP A 336 -8.56 -26.18 -13.34
C ASP A 336 -9.67 -26.65 -12.37
N GLU A 337 -10.86 -26.03 -12.35
CA GLU A 337 -11.93 -26.35 -11.36
C GLU A 337 -12.76 -27.61 -11.69
N GLY A 338 -12.22 -28.56 -12.45
CA GLY A 338 -12.95 -29.83 -12.68
C GLY A 338 -12.39 -30.76 -13.75
N PHE A 339 -11.21 -30.49 -14.29
CA PHE A 339 -10.46 -31.42 -15.13
C PHE A 339 -9.00 -31.31 -14.72
N ASP A 340 -8.40 -32.42 -14.29
CA ASP A 340 -6.99 -32.49 -13.91
C ASP A 340 -6.12 -32.51 -15.19
N ILE A 341 -6.12 -31.41 -15.95
CA ILE A 341 -5.55 -31.34 -17.30
C ILE A 341 -4.02 -31.52 -17.28
N SER A 342 -3.37 -31.20 -16.15
CA SER A 342 -1.92 -31.29 -16.04
C SER A 342 -1.39 -32.73 -16.03
N ASN A 343 -2.22 -33.71 -15.63
CA ASN A 343 -1.82 -35.12 -15.52
C ASN A 343 -2.31 -36.01 -16.67
N ASP A 344 -3.34 -35.59 -17.43
CA ASP A 344 -3.99 -36.45 -18.43
C ASP A 344 -3.47 -36.34 -19.86
N ILE A 345 -2.65 -35.33 -20.19
CA ILE A 345 -2.16 -35.10 -21.56
C ILE A 345 -0.64 -35.24 -21.59
N ASP A 346 -0.14 -36.47 -21.74
CA ASP A 346 1.27 -36.71 -22.04
C ASP A 346 1.56 -36.30 -23.50
N PRO A 347 2.37 -35.24 -23.73
CA PRO A 347 2.71 -34.77 -25.07
C PRO A 347 3.37 -35.84 -25.94
N ASN A 348 4.09 -36.80 -25.33
CA ASN A 348 4.71 -37.91 -26.05
C ASN A 348 3.65 -38.92 -26.52
N ASN A 349 2.62 -39.20 -25.72
CA ASN A 349 1.52 -40.08 -26.12
C ASN A 349 0.71 -39.46 -27.27
N VAL A 350 0.45 -38.14 -27.21
CA VAL A 350 -0.23 -37.43 -28.31
C VAL A 350 0.62 -37.44 -29.57
N PHE A 351 1.94 -37.26 -29.46
CA PHE A 351 2.86 -37.33 -30.59
C PHE A 351 2.93 -38.73 -31.19
N GLN A 352 3.05 -39.78 -30.37
CA GLN A 352 3.02 -41.17 -30.82
C GLN A 352 1.70 -41.54 -31.49
N ALA A 353 0.56 -41.03 -31.02
CA ALA A 353 -0.72 -41.24 -31.71
C ALA A 353 -0.77 -40.62 -33.12
N PHE A 354 0.04 -39.58 -33.38
CA PHE A 354 0.11 -38.90 -34.68
C PHE A 354 1.24 -39.41 -35.59
N PHE A 355 2.35 -39.89 -35.04
CA PHE A 355 3.56 -40.24 -35.77
C PHE A 355 4.02 -41.70 -35.58
N GLY A 356 3.48 -42.41 -34.59
CA GLY A 356 3.82 -43.81 -34.28
C GLY A 356 3.32 -44.82 -35.31
N ASP A 357 2.27 -44.48 -36.06
CA ASP A 357 1.71 -45.32 -37.13
C ASP A 357 2.45 -45.17 -38.48
N GLN A 358 3.45 -44.29 -38.56
CA GLN A 358 4.24 -44.05 -39.78
C GLN A 358 5.58 -44.80 -39.82
N SER A 359 5.90 -45.60 -38.81
CA SER A 359 7.10 -46.46 -38.84
C SER A 359 6.93 -47.71 -39.71
N ALA A 360 5.75 -47.94 -40.30
CA ALA A 360 5.46 -49.07 -41.20
C ALA A 360 5.14 -48.68 -42.66
N GLY A 361 5.34 -47.42 -43.06
CA GLY A 361 5.06 -46.98 -44.44
C GLY A 361 5.98 -45.87 -44.89
N GLY A 362 7.08 -46.24 -45.58
CA GLY A 362 8.02 -45.29 -46.16
C GLY A 362 7.34 -44.29 -47.09
N PHE A 363 7.34 -43.02 -46.71
CA PHE A 363 6.91 -41.93 -47.58
C PHE A 363 8.11 -41.36 -48.33
N ASN A 364 8.24 -41.78 -49.59
CA ASN A 364 9.11 -41.22 -50.60
C ASN A 364 8.58 -39.83 -51.00
N PHE A 365 9.33 -38.77 -50.71
CA PHE A 365 9.00 -37.43 -51.21
C PHE A 365 9.51 -37.31 -52.65
N GLY A 366 8.67 -37.71 -53.60
CA GLY A 366 8.83 -37.35 -55.01
C GLY A 366 8.59 -35.85 -55.18
N GLY A 367 9.66 -35.06 -55.22
CA GLY A 367 9.64 -33.61 -55.37
C GLY A 367 10.26 -33.14 -56.67
N GLY A 368 9.42 -33.03 -57.70
CA GLY A 368 9.36 -31.91 -58.65
C GLY A 368 10.65 -31.29 -59.17
N GLN A 369 11.01 -31.74 -60.37
CA GLN A 369 11.88 -31.11 -61.35
C GLN A 369 11.45 -29.64 -61.59
N PHE A 370 12.33 -28.68 -61.27
CA PHE A 370 12.22 -27.28 -61.72
C PHE A 370 13.32 -27.01 -62.76
N PRO A 371 12.98 -26.48 -63.95
CA PRO A 371 13.96 -26.07 -64.95
C PRO A 371 14.40 -24.63 -64.66
N GLY A 372 15.70 -24.43 -64.45
CA GLY A 372 16.27 -23.10 -64.23
C GLY A 372 17.73 -23.21 -63.86
N GLY A 373 18.59 -23.36 -64.87
CA GLY A 373 20.02 -23.48 -64.68
C GLY A 373 20.65 -22.18 -64.20
N PHE A 374 21.69 -22.31 -63.38
CA PHE A 374 22.86 -21.43 -63.37
C PHE A 374 24.04 -22.24 -62.82
N THR A 375 25.00 -22.51 -63.70
CA THR A 375 26.32 -23.06 -63.39
C THR A 375 27.24 -21.94 -62.88
N PHE A 376 28.01 -22.23 -61.84
CA PHE A 376 29.28 -21.54 -61.59
C PHE A 376 30.35 -22.57 -61.19
N HIS A 377 31.41 -22.62 -62.00
CA HIS A 377 32.69 -23.27 -61.72
C HIS A 377 33.73 -22.15 -61.58
N PHE A 378 34.56 -22.21 -60.54
CA PHE A 378 35.96 -21.74 -60.53
C PHE A 378 36.64 -22.54 -59.40
N GLN A 379 37.40 -23.58 -59.77
CA GLN A 379 38.86 -23.65 -59.96
C GLN A 379 39.61 -24.02 -58.68
#